data_AF-A0A397FQZ5-F1
#
_entry.id   AF-A0A397FQZ5-F1
#
_cell.length_a   1.000
_cell.length_b   1.000
_cell.length_c   1.000
_cell.angle_alpha   90.00
_cell.angle_beta   90.00
_cell.angle_gamma   90.00
#
_symmetry.space_group_name_H-M   'P 1'
#
loop_
_entity.id
_entity.type
_entity.pdbx_description
1 polymer ?
#
loop_
_entity_poly.entity_id
_entity_poly.type
_entity_poly.pdbx_seq_one_letter_code
_entity_poly.pdbx_strand_id
1 'polypeptide(L)'
;MNKLLEETLVKEKISRKCKKAQDKDNVKDFSWVLYFVGEEYNQELAQKEQVNLIDFGQHNRKNPEFIEKKIKEIYNNPQNKELVEKGDFPLIWFKNIDNIEKNQALEESLLPVFDPQQNSELFHGEVDLSKFILIATTSTRDTGKLSKPLRSRLDCVNVKTAQTKQFFWDKTFWWWLAPSLLINLILVILLLVPKFRKPKKPHKITH
;
A
#
# COMPACT_ATOMS: atom_id res chain seq x y z
N MET A 1 -25.34 -7.27 -8.21
CA MET A 1 -24.29 -7.66 -7.25
C MET A 1 -22.96 -7.20 -7.82
N ASN A 2 -22.23 -6.36 -7.10
CA ASN A 2 -20.86 -5.99 -7.50
C ASN A 2 -20.02 -7.26 -7.36
N LYS A 3 -19.37 -7.73 -8.43
CA LYS A 3 -18.50 -8.93 -8.38
C LYS A 3 -17.03 -8.59 -8.12
N LEU A 4 -16.70 -7.30 -8.07
CA LEU A 4 -15.33 -6.82 -8.08
C LEU A 4 -14.54 -7.26 -6.85
N LEU A 5 -15.13 -7.21 -5.65
CA LEU A 5 -14.43 -7.58 -4.43
C LEU A 5 -14.19 -9.08 -4.37
N GLU A 6 -15.20 -9.89 -4.69
CA GLU A 6 -15.03 -11.35 -4.79
C GLU A 6 -13.98 -11.76 -5.83
N GLU A 7 -14.06 -11.21 -7.05
CA GLU A 7 -13.10 -11.47 -8.12
C GLU A 7 -11.68 -11.07 -7.72
N THR A 8 -11.51 -9.92 -7.06
CA THR A 8 -10.20 -9.47 -6.58
C THR A 8 -9.65 -10.44 -5.53
N LEU A 9 -10.47 -10.84 -4.56
CA LEU A 9 -10.02 -11.76 -3.50
C LEU A 9 -9.63 -13.12 -4.04
N VAL A 10 -10.42 -13.67 -4.96
CA VAL A 10 -10.11 -14.94 -5.63
C VAL A 10 -8.82 -14.81 -6.43
N LYS A 11 -8.69 -13.76 -7.23
CA LYS A 11 -7.49 -13.52 -8.06
C LYS A 11 -6.22 -13.40 -7.21
N GLU A 12 -6.26 -12.64 -6.12
CA GLU A 12 -5.11 -12.49 -5.22
C GLU A 12 -4.74 -13.80 -4.54
N LYS A 13 -5.73 -14.54 -4.01
CA LYS A 13 -5.49 -15.87 -3.42
C LYS A 13 -4.84 -16.83 -4.42
N ILE A 14 -5.35 -16.89 -5.66
CA ILE A 14 -4.81 -17.77 -6.72
C ILE A 14 -3.38 -17.38 -7.09
N SER A 15 -3.16 -16.09 -7.40
CA SER A 15 -1.84 -15.54 -7.77
C SER A 15 -0.76 -15.96 -6.78
N ARG A 16 -1.11 -16.00 -5.49
CA ARG A 16 -0.18 -16.31 -4.41
C ARG A 16 0.03 -17.79 -4.16
N LYS A 17 -1.03 -18.60 -4.26
CA LYS A 17 -0.86 -20.07 -4.28
C LYS A 17 0.05 -20.48 -5.43
N CYS A 18 -0.08 -19.85 -6.60
CA CYS A 18 0.82 -20.08 -7.74
C CYS A 18 2.27 -19.66 -7.46
N LYS A 19 2.50 -18.46 -6.91
CA LYS A 19 3.86 -18.01 -6.54
C LYS A 19 4.52 -18.92 -5.51
N LYS A 20 3.77 -19.35 -4.48
CA LYS A 20 4.25 -20.29 -3.45
C LYS A 20 4.60 -21.66 -4.02
N ALA A 21 3.86 -22.12 -5.03
CA ALA A 21 4.16 -23.37 -5.72
C ALA A 21 5.42 -23.27 -6.62
N GLN A 22 5.73 -22.08 -7.14
CA GLN A 22 6.88 -21.83 -8.03
C GLN A 22 8.18 -21.58 -7.25
N ASP A 23 8.13 -20.77 -6.19
CA ASP A 23 9.28 -20.46 -5.33
C ASP A 23 9.18 -21.24 -4.01
N LYS A 24 9.55 -22.54 -4.04
CA LYS A 24 9.48 -23.43 -2.86
C LYS A 24 10.26 -22.94 -1.64
N ASP A 25 11.26 -22.08 -1.82
CA ASP A 25 12.18 -21.65 -0.76
C ASP A 25 12.20 -20.13 -0.50
N ASN A 26 11.45 -19.30 -1.23
CA ASN A 26 11.68 -17.84 -1.21
C ASN A 26 10.45 -16.94 -1.35
N VAL A 27 9.24 -17.45 -1.16
CA VAL A 27 8.08 -16.55 -1.02
C VAL A 27 8.16 -15.88 0.34
N LYS A 28 8.67 -14.65 0.35
CA LYS A 28 8.52 -13.74 1.48
C LYS A 28 7.04 -13.60 1.79
N ASP A 29 6.67 -13.97 3.01
CA ASP A 29 5.34 -13.73 3.55
C ASP A 29 5.11 -12.21 3.54
N PHE A 30 4.03 -11.78 2.91
CA PHE A 30 3.63 -10.38 2.83
C PHE A 30 2.12 -10.32 2.89
N SER A 31 1.60 -9.57 3.86
CA SER A 31 0.18 -9.30 4.01
C SER A 31 -0.39 -8.64 2.74
N TRP A 32 -1.66 -8.85 2.44
CA TRP A 32 -2.31 -8.12 1.34
C TRP A 32 -3.22 -7.06 1.90
N VAL A 33 -2.87 -5.80 1.63
CA VAL A 33 -3.58 -4.66 2.17
C VAL A 33 -4.44 -4.04 1.07
N LEU A 34 -5.71 -4.43 1.02
CA LEU A 34 -6.67 -3.98 0.02
C LEU A 34 -7.56 -2.89 0.58
N TYR A 35 -7.87 -1.90 -0.25
CA TYR A 35 -8.75 -0.79 0.14
C TYR A 35 -9.88 -0.56 -0.86
N PHE A 36 -11.10 -0.69 -0.35
CA PHE A 36 -12.31 -0.52 -1.13
C PHE A 36 -13.09 0.70 -0.65
N VAL A 37 -13.39 1.60 -1.58
CA VAL A 37 -14.05 2.86 -1.26
C VAL A 37 -15.54 2.76 -1.57
N GLY A 38 -16.38 2.94 -0.55
CA GLY A 38 -17.85 2.98 -0.67
C GLY A 38 -18.58 1.91 0.16
N GLU A 39 -19.77 2.28 0.64
CA GLU A 39 -20.64 1.42 1.47
C GLU A 39 -21.06 0.13 0.76
N GLU A 40 -21.11 0.12 -0.57
CA GLU A 40 -21.43 -1.09 -1.35
C GLU A 40 -20.51 -2.28 -1.00
N TYR A 41 -19.25 -2.04 -0.64
CA TYR A 41 -18.30 -3.10 -0.26
C TYR A 41 -18.52 -3.58 1.17
N ASN A 42 -19.06 -2.74 2.05
CA ASN A 42 -19.47 -3.17 3.38
C ASN A 42 -20.60 -4.17 3.29
N GLN A 43 -21.58 -3.90 2.42
CA GLN A 43 -22.72 -4.78 2.18
C GLN A 43 -22.28 -6.12 1.57
N GLU A 44 -21.33 -6.11 0.64
CA GLU A 44 -20.79 -7.32 0.02
C GLU A 44 -20.00 -8.20 1.01
N LEU A 45 -19.17 -7.58 1.87
CA LEU A 45 -18.41 -8.32 2.90
C LEU A 45 -19.29 -8.84 4.04
N ALA A 46 -20.36 -8.12 4.39
CA ALA A 46 -21.29 -8.54 5.44
C ALA A 46 -22.04 -9.85 5.11
N GLN A 47 -22.10 -10.24 3.83
CA GLN A 47 -22.71 -11.50 3.38
C GLN A 47 -21.78 -12.71 3.58
N LYS A 48 -20.54 -12.52 4.04
CA LYS A 48 -19.58 -13.61 4.24
C LYS A 48 -19.56 -14.08 5.69
N GLU A 49 -19.78 -15.37 5.91
CA GLU A 49 -19.94 -15.99 7.25
C GLU A 49 -18.63 -16.08 8.07
N GLN A 50 -17.46 -15.86 7.47
CA GLN A 50 -16.15 -16.01 8.13
C GLN A 50 -15.25 -14.81 7.88
N VAL A 51 -15.59 -13.67 8.49
CA VAL A 51 -14.78 -12.45 8.40
C VAL A 51 -14.39 -11.97 9.80
N ASN A 52 -13.09 -11.84 10.03
CA ASN A 52 -12.58 -11.23 11.24
C ASN A 52 -12.81 -9.71 11.17
N LEU A 53 -13.85 -9.22 11.82
CA LEU A 53 -14.32 -7.82 11.70
C LEU A 53 -13.77 -6.90 12.79
N ILE A 54 -13.24 -5.76 12.35
CA ILE A 54 -12.94 -4.58 13.16
C ILE A 54 -13.77 -3.41 12.60
N ASP A 55 -14.89 -3.08 13.25
CA ASP A 55 -15.80 -2.01 12.81
C ASP A 55 -15.53 -0.68 13.54
N PHE A 56 -15.12 0.35 12.81
CA PHE A 56 -14.84 1.70 13.31
C PHE A 56 -16.07 2.61 13.34
N GLY A 57 -17.23 2.15 12.87
CA GLY A 57 -18.50 2.87 12.99
C GLY A 57 -19.09 2.89 14.41
N GLN A 58 -18.52 2.14 15.35
CA GLN A 58 -18.99 2.14 16.75
C GLN A 58 -18.13 3.08 17.61
N HIS A 59 -18.77 4.02 18.32
CA HIS A 59 -18.10 5.07 19.09
C HIS A 59 -17.08 4.56 20.13
N ASN A 60 -17.29 3.36 20.68
CA ASN A 60 -16.43 2.79 21.73
C ASN A 60 -15.12 2.17 21.21
N ARG A 61 -14.86 2.26 19.90
CA ARG A 61 -13.77 1.52 19.22
C ARG A 61 -12.67 2.42 18.66
N LYS A 62 -12.62 3.68 19.10
CA LYS A 62 -11.67 4.71 18.65
C LYS A 62 -10.44 4.86 19.58
N ASN A 63 -9.89 3.75 20.07
CA ASN A 63 -8.70 3.74 20.94
C ASN A 63 -7.65 2.75 20.40
N PRO A 64 -6.36 3.12 20.30
CA PRO A 64 -5.26 2.21 19.97
C PRO A 64 -5.28 0.86 20.69
N GLU A 65 -5.56 0.85 22.00
CA GLU A 65 -5.57 -0.37 22.82
C GLU A 65 -6.63 -1.38 22.35
N PHE A 66 -7.74 -0.86 21.81
CA PHE A 66 -8.79 -1.70 21.23
C PHE A 66 -8.31 -2.41 19.96
N ILE A 67 -7.53 -1.72 19.12
CA ILE A 67 -6.97 -2.29 17.89
C ILE A 67 -5.99 -3.39 18.20
N GLU A 68 -5.04 -3.15 19.10
CA GLU A 68 -4.08 -4.16 19.54
C GLU A 68 -4.82 -5.39 20.09
N LYS A 69 -5.75 -5.17 21.04
CA LYS A 69 -6.53 -6.26 21.62
C LYS A 69 -7.28 -7.07 20.56
N LYS A 70 -7.94 -6.40 19.60
CA LYS A 70 -8.71 -7.10 18.56
C LYS A 70 -7.84 -7.83 17.57
N ILE A 71 -6.71 -7.26 17.16
CA ILE A 71 -5.77 -7.95 16.28
C ILE A 71 -5.20 -9.18 16.99
N LYS A 72 -4.81 -9.08 18.27
CA LYS A 72 -4.37 -10.23 19.07
C LYS A 72 -5.44 -11.30 19.22
N GLU A 73 -6.70 -10.91 19.45
CA GLU A 73 -7.84 -11.83 19.54
C GLU A 73 -8.05 -12.59 18.21
N ILE A 74 -8.02 -11.87 17.09
CA ILE A 74 -8.15 -12.44 15.74
C ILE A 74 -6.97 -13.36 15.42
N TYR A 75 -5.74 -12.93 15.66
CA TYR A 75 -4.54 -13.70 15.42
C TYR A 75 -4.50 -15.00 16.24
N ASN A 76 -4.95 -14.94 17.48
CA ASN A 76 -4.96 -16.11 18.37
C ASN A 76 -6.16 -17.04 18.18
N ASN A 77 -7.13 -16.67 17.34
CA ASN A 77 -8.27 -17.52 17.03
C ASN A 77 -7.79 -18.85 16.39
N PRO A 78 -8.15 -20.02 16.96
CA PRO A 78 -7.76 -21.33 16.44
C PRO A 78 -8.11 -21.55 14.96
N GLN A 79 -9.27 -21.05 14.51
CA GLN A 79 -9.69 -21.20 13.11
C GLN A 79 -8.75 -20.45 12.15
N ASN A 80 -8.29 -19.26 12.54
CA ASN A 80 -7.35 -18.50 11.72
C ASN A 80 -5.97 -19.18 11.68
N LYS A 81 -5.51 -19.73 12.81
CA LYS A 81 -4.27 -20.51 12.87
C LYS A 81 -4.32 -21.74 11.97
N GLU A 82 -5.42 -22.50 12.04
CA GLU A 82 -5.64 -23.68 11.19
C GLU A 82 -5.64 -23.33 9.69
N LEU A 83 -6.27 -22.21 9.30
CA LEU A 83 -6.25 -21.72 7.92
C LEU A 83 -4.83 -21.40 7.46
N VAL A 84 -4.03 -20.71 8.29
CA VAL A 84 -2.63 -20.37 7.99
C VAL A 84 -1.78 -21.64 7.85
N GLU A 85 -1.96 -22.62 8.73
CA GLU A 85 -1.26 -23.91 8.69
C GLU A 85 -1.57 -24.70 7.41
N LYS A 86 -2.83 -24.65 6.95
CA LYS A 86 -3.26 -25.25 5.67
C LYS A 86 -2.76 -24.48 4.45
N GLY A 87 -2.07 -23.35 4.64
CA GLY A 87 -1.59 -22.50 3.55
C GLY A 87 -2.70 -21.67 2.90
N ASP A 88 -3.82 -21.48 3.59
CA ASP A 88 -4.82 -20.47 3.27
C ASP A 88 -4.49 -19.14 3.99
N PHE A 89 -5.26 -18.11 3.66
CA PHE A 89 -5.01 -16.74 4.08
C PHE A 89 -6.28 -16.19 4.74
N PRO A 90 -6.32 -16.11 6.08
CA PRO A 90 -7.46 -15.54 6.78
C PRO A 90 -7.62 -14.05 6.47
N LEU A 91 -8.86 -13.58 6.54
CA LEU A 91 -9.21 -12.21 6.18
C LEU A 91 -9.54 -11.40 7.44
N ILE A 92 -8.92 -10.22 7.58
CA ILE A 92 -9.27 -9.19 8.55
C ILE A 92 -9.91 -8.03 7.81
N TRP A 93 -11.11 -7.66 8.23
CA TRP A 93 -11.89 -6.57 7.66
C TRP A 93 -11.94 -5.38 8.62
N PHE A 94 -11.29 -4.29 8.21
CA PHE A 94 -11.31 -2.98 8.85
C PHE A 94 -12.44 -2.16 8.23
N LYS A 95 -13.63 -2.28 8.81
CA LYS A 95 -14.85 -1.66 8.30
C LYS A 95 -14.97 -0.20 8.74
N ASN A 96 -15.37 0.66 7.81
CA ASN A 96 -15.59 2.09 8.05
C ASN A 96 -14.36 2.83 8.57
N ILE A 97 -13.20 2.54 7.99
CA ILE A 97 -11.94 3.11 8.43
C ILE A 97 -11.90 4.65 8.35
N ASP A 98 -12.76 5.26 7.53
CA ASP A 98 -12.97 6.70 7.47
C ASP A 98 -13.55 7.32 8.75
N ASN A 99 -14.09 6.51 9.66
CA ASN A 99 -14.65 6.96 10.95
C ASN A 99 -13.61 7.10 12.07
N ILE A 100 -12.34 6.82 11.81
CA ILE A 100 -11.25 7.11 12.76
C ILE A 100 -11.08 8.63 13.00
N GLU A 101 -11.68 9.48 12.16
CA GLU A 101 -11.86 10.92 12.38
C GLU A 101 -10.63 11.63 12.97
N LYS A 102 -9.57 11.87 12.18
CA LYS A 102 -8.34 12.59 12.61
C LYS A 102 -7.78 12.18 13.98
N ASN A 103 -8.09 10.98 14.48
CA ASN A 103 -7.53 10.46 15.71
C ASN A 103 -6.12 9.98 15.41
N GLN A 104 -5.16 10.87 15.65
CA GLN A 104 -3.76 10.64 15.32
C GLN A 104 -3.19 9.38 16.01
N ALA A 105 -3.51 9.16 17.29
CA ALA A 105 -3.03 7.98 18.01
C ALA A 105 -3.53 6.68 17.37
N LEU A 106 -4.80 6.65 16.96
CA LEU A 106 -5.39 5.50 16.28
C LEU A 106 -4.79 5.29 14.89
N GLU A 107 -4.57 6.36 14.14
CA GLU A 107 -3.88 6.29 12.85
C GLU A 107 -2.48 5.72 13.01
N GLU A 108 -1.69 6.23 13.96
CA GLU A 108 -0.33 5.77 14.27
C GLU A 108 -0.31 4.27 14.63
N SER A 109 -1.32 3.79 15.36
CA SER A 109 -1.45 2.36 15.68
C SER A 109 -1.77 1.48 14.46
N LEU A 110 -2.44 2.03 13.44
CA LEU A 110 -2.84 1.30 12.23
C LEU A 110 -1.78 1.35 11.12
N LEU A 111 -0.90 2.36 11.13
CA LEU A 111 0.20 2.46 10.17
C LEU A 111 1.04 1.17 10.08
N PRO A 112 1.57 0.61 11.19
CA PRO A 112 2.37 -0.60 11.13
C PRO A 112 1.53 -1.83 10.72
N VAL A 113 0.23 -1.85 11.04
CA VAL A 113 -0.68 -2.94 10.66
C VAL A 113 -0.84 -3.02 9.14
N PHE A 114 -0.97 -1.87 8.47
CA PHE A 114 -1.10 -1.79 7.02
C PHE A 114 0.23 -1.71 6.27
N ASP A 115 1.36 -1.78 6.96
CA ASP A 115 2.68 -1.81 6.33
C ASP A 115 3.17 -3.26 6.21
N PRO A 116 3.24 -3.85 5.01
CA PRO A 116 3.72 -5.22 4.83
C PRO A 116 5.16 -5.46 5.30
N GLN A 117 5.95 -4.40 5.53
CA GLN A 117 7.30 -4.52 6.08
C GLN A 117 7.33 -4.57 7.60
N GLN A 118 6.27 -4.11 8.27
CA GLN A 118 6.21 -4.01 9.72
C GLN A 118 5.22 -5.01 10.33
N ASN A 119 4.22 -5.45 9.56
CA ASN A 119 3.15 -6.26 10.11
C ASN A 119 3.47 -7.74 10.34
N SER A 120 4.70 -8.18 10.05
CA SER A 120 5.22 -9.48 10.45
C SER A 120 5.69 -9.53 11.92
N GLU A 121 5.91 -8.37 12.55
CA GLU A 121 6.46 -8.26 13.91
C GLU A 121 5.70 -7.22 14.73
N LEU A 122 4.36 -7.29 14.73
CA LEU A 122 3.53 -6.34 15.48
C LEU A 122 3.60 -6.61 16.99
N PHE A 123 3.41 -5.53 17.76
CA PHE A 123 3.30 -5.57 19.22
C PHE A 123 4.47 -6.30 19.90
N HIS A 124 5.70 -5.88 19.60
CA HIS A 124 6.93 -6.50 20.11
C HIS A 124 7.14 -7.95 19.64
N GLY A 125 6.68 -8.28 18.42
CA GLY A 125 6.85 -9.60 17.82
C GLY A 125 5.81 -10.64 18.24
N GLU A 126 4.75 -10.24 18.94
CA GLU A 126 3.70 -11.16 19.38
C GLU A 126 2.75 -11.58 18.25
N VAL A 127 2.64 -10.77 17.19
CA VAL A 127 1.69 -10.98 16.11
C VAL A 127 2.36 -10.85 14.74
N ASP A 128 2.14 -11.87 13.92
CA ASP A 128 2.55 -11.92 12.51
C ASP A 128 1.30 -11.92 11.59
N LEU A 129 1.04 -10.81 10.91
CA LEU A 129 -0.04 -10.65 9.93
C LEU A 129 0.41 -10.86 8.48
N SER A 130 1.65 -11.28 8.24
CA SER A 130 2.20 -11.47 6.89
C SER A 130 1.43 -12.50 6.04
N LYS A 131 0.67 -13.39 6.69
CA LYS A 131 -0.17 -14.42 6.06
C LYS A 131 -1.66 -14.08 6.04
N PHE A 132 -2.02 -12.83 6.38
CA PHE A 132 -3.40 -12.37 6.39
C PHE A 132 -3.72 -11.46 5.20
N ILE A 133 -4.98 -11.50 4.80
CA ILE A 133 -5.58 -10.53 3.88
C ILE A 133 -6.21 -9.43 4.74
N LEU A 134 -5.68 -8.22 4.65
CA LEU A 134 -6.20 -7.05 5.34
C LEU A 134 -7.06 -6.25 4.35
N ILE A 135 -8.33 -6.10 4.64
CA ILE A 135 -9.26 -5.32 3.82
C ILE A 135 -9.74 -4.12 4.62
N ALA A 136 -9.50 -2.92 4.11
CA ALA A 136 -10.09 -1.70 4.63
C ALA A 136 -11.25 -1.24 3.73
N THR A 137 -12.36 -0.83 4.34
CA THR A 137 -13.51 -0.28 3.63
C THR A 137 -13.97 1.03 4.25
N THR A 138 -14.57 1.90 3.44
CA THR A 138 -15.16 3.17 3.91
C THR A 138 -16.67 3.18 3.85
N SER A 139 -17.28 3.95 4.75
CA SER A 139 -18.72 4.23 4.75
C SER A 139 -19.17 5.15 3.60
N THR A 140 -18.21 5.85 2.99
CA THR A 140 -18.48 6.82 1.92
C THR A 140 -17.54 6.63 0.73
N ARG A 141 -17.90 7.18 -0.42
CA ARG A 141 -17.00 7.24 -1.60
C ARG A 141 -15.91 8.32 -1.49
N ASP A 142 -15.90 9.08 -0.39
CA ASP A 142 -14.96 10.16 -0.16
C ASP A 142 -13.64 9.63 0.44
N THR A 143 -12.58 9.66 -0.35
CA THR A 143 -11.24 9.24 0.08
C THR A 143 -10.48 10.31 0.86
N GLY A 144 -11.01 11.54 0.94
CA GLY A 144 -10.39 12.66 1.63
C GLY A 144 -10.48 12.60 3.16
N LYS A 145 -11.31 11.71 3.70
CA LYS A 145 -11.45 11.49 5.15
C LYS A 145 -10.29 10.74 5.77
N LEU A 146 -9.56 9.95 4.99
CA LEU A 146 -8.36 9.25 5.44
C LEU A 146 -7.13 10.13 5.29
N SER A 147 -6.26 10.09 6.30
CA SER A 147 -4.98 10.77 6.22
C SER A 147 -4.09 10.19 5.12
N LYS A 148 -3.21 11.05 4.57
CA LYS A 148 -2.25 10.64 3.54
C LYS A 148 -1.39 9.45 3.97
N PRO A 149 -0.83 9.41 5.21
CA PRO A 149 0.00 8.28 5.66
C PRO A 149 -0.70 6.93 5.69
N LEU A 150 -2.00 6.91 6.03
CA LEU A 150 -2.78 5.68 6.02
C LEU A 150 -3.12 5.28 4.58
N ARG A 151 -3.60 6.24 3.77
CA ARG A 151 -3.96 6.00 2.38
C ARG A 151 -2.79 5.49 1.53
N SER A 152 -1.55 5.93 1.81
CA SER A 152 -0.37 5.48 1.06
C SER A 152 0.01 4.02 1.32
N ARG A 153 -0.46 3.42 2.41
CA ARG A 153 -0.22 2.02 2.77
C ARG A 153 -1.32 1.07 2.27
N LEU A 154 -2.42 1.64 1.78
CA LEU A 154 -3.61 0.94 1.34
C LEU A 154 -3.63 0.80 -0.20
N ASP A 155 -3.63 -0.43 -0.73
CA ASP A 155 -3.76 -0.63 -2.18
C ASP A 155 -5.22 -0.51 -2.61
N CYS A 156 -5.58 0.63 -3.21
CA CYS A 156 -6.96 0.88 -3.60
C CYS A 156 -7.39 0.06 -4.82
N VAL A 157 -8.52 -0.65 -4.67
CA VAL A 157 -9.00 -1.64 -5.66
C VAL A 157 -10.13 -1.10 -6.57
N ASN A 158 -10.77 0.01 -6.20
CA ASN A 158 -12.01 0.43 -6.88
C ASN A 158 -11.84 1.51 -7.97
N VAL A 159 -12.14 1.12 -9.22
CA VAL A 159 -11.77 1.78 -10.49
C VAL A 159 -12.94 2.56 -11.13
N LYS A 160 -13.61 3.44 -10.39
CA LYS A 160 -14.30 4.60 -11.03
C LYS A 160 -13.76 5.96 -10.61
N THR A 161 -13.02 6.02 -9.50
CA THR A 161 -12.42 7.28 -9.02
C THR A 161 -11.13 7.10 -8.22
N ALA A 162 -10.67 5.88 -7.92
CA ALA A 162 -9.39 5.70 -7.25
C ALA A 162 -8.29 5.40 -8.26
N GLN A 163 -7.57 6.44 -8.69
CA GLN A 163 -6.27 6.28 -9.32
C GLN A 163 -5.30 5.68 -8.30
N THR A 164 -5.17 4.35 -8.34
CA THR A 164 -4.12 3.62 -7.64
C THR A 164 -2.78 3.98 -8.28
N LYS A 165 -1.88 4.60 -7.50
CA LYS A 165 -0.44 4.75 -7.79
C LYS A 165 0.00 5.64 -8.98
N GLN A 166 -0.77 6.65 -9.39
CA GLN A 166 -0.19 7.74 -10.23
C GLN A 166 0.62 8.78 -9.43
N PHE A 167 0.85 8.54 -8.13
CA PHE A 167 1.44 9.54 -7.24
C PHE A 167 2.95 9.79 -7.38
N PHE A 168 3.67 9.18 -8.32
CA PHE A 168 5.13 9.44 -8.45
C PHE A 168 5.71 9.52 -9.86
N TRP A 169 4.89 9.44 -10.92
CA TRP A 169 5.40 9.50 -12.30
C TRP A 169 4.46 10.29 -13.22
N ASP A 170 3.89 11.38 -12.70
CA ASP A 170 2.97 12.18 -13.49
C ASP A 170 3.72 12.97 -14.58
N LYS A 171 3.02 13.31 -15.67
CA LYS A 171 3.54 13.96 -16.89
C LYS A 171 4.39 15.19 -16.59
N THR A 172 4.08 15.90 -15.50
CA THR A 172 4.82 17.03 -14.96
C THR A 172 6.22 16.68 -14.48
N PHE A 173 6.45 15.53 -13.84
CA PHE A 173 7.79 15.12 -13.41
C PHE A 173 8.75 14.99 -14.60
N TRP A 174 8.33 14.30 -15.67
CA TRP A 174 9.11 14.22 -16.91
C TRP A 174 9.27 15.59 -17.59
N TRP A 175 8.25 16.44 -17.50
CA TRP A 175 8.30 17.80 -18.06
C TRP A 175 9.27 18.72 -17.30
N TRP A 176 9.54 18.47 -16.01
CA TRP A 176 10.56 19.18 -15.22
C TRP A 176 11.94 18.51 -15.29
N LEU A 177 12.01 17.17 -15.37
CA LEU A 177 13.26 16.42 -15.41
C LEU A 177 13.97 16.54 -16.75
N ALA A 178 13.22 16.49 -17.87
CA ALA A 178 13.81 16.53 -19.20
C ALA A 178 14.53 17.86 -19.50
N PRO A 179 13.98 19.05 -19.21
CA PRO A 179 14.70 20.31 -19.37
C PRO A 179 15.91 20.42 -18.43
N SER A 180 15.76 19.97 -17.18
CA SER A 180 16.83 19.98 -16.17
C SER A 180 18.06 19.17 -16.62
N LEU A 181 17.83 17.95 -17.13
CA LEU A 181 18.89 17.11 -17.67
C LEU A 181 19.52 17.69 -18.93
N LEU A 182 18.71 18.29 -19.82
CA LEU A 182 19.21 18.91 -21.04
C LEU A 182 20.11 20.12 -20.76
N ILE A 183 19.72 20.97 -19.81
CA ILE A 183 20.52 22.14 -19.38
C ILE A 183 21.85 21.69 -18.78
N ASN A 184 21.82 20.69 -17.89
CA ASN A 184 23.05 20.16 -17.29
C ASN A 184 23.97 19.53 -18.35
N LEU A 185 23.42 18.82 -19.34
CA LEU A 185 24.20 18.25 -20.45
C LEU A 185 24.85 19.36 -21.29
N ILE A 186 24.10 20.41 -21.66
CA ILE A 186 24.62 21.55 -22.43
C ILE A 186 25.72 22.27 -21.67
N LEU A 187 25.56 22.48 -20.35
CA LEU A 187 26.59 23.11 -19.52
C LEU A 187 27.87 22.27 -19.47
N VAL A 188 27.77 20.94 -19.36
CA VAL A 188 28.92 20.04 -19.39
C VAL A 188 29.61 20.10 -20.76
N ILE A 189 28.86 20.09 -21.86
CA ILE A 189 29.43 20.23 -23.21
C ILE A 189 30.13 21.59 -23.36
N LEU A 190 29.49 22.69 -22.95
CA LEU A 190 30.08 24.04 -23.02
C LEU A 190 31.35 24.17 -22.16
N LEU A 191 31.45 23.47 -21.02
CA LEU A 191 32.65 23.43 -20.20
C LEU A 191 33.79 22.59 -20.84
N LEU A 192 33.44 21.61 -21.67
CA LEU A 192 34.41 20.76 -22.38
C LEU A 192 34.84 21.33 -23.73
N VAL A 193 34.01 22.13 -24.40
CA VAL A 193 34.32 22.78 -25.69
C VAL A 193 35.63 23.59 -25.68
N PRO A 194 35.98 24.39 -24.64
CA PRO A 194 37.25 25.10 -24.59
C PRO A 194 38.47 24.17 -24.48
N LYS A 195 38.32 22.97 -23.90
CA LYS A 195 39.43 22.01 -23.75
C LYS A 195 39.80 21.30 -25.06
N PHE A 196 38.91 21.27 -26.04
CA PHE A 196 39.14 20.68 -27.36
C PHE A 196 39.46 21.71 -28.46
N ARG A 197 39.44 23.02 -28.16
CA ARG A 197 39.91 24.03 -29.09
C ARG A 197 41.45 23.98 -29.16
N LYS A 198 41.96 23.41 -30.25
CA LYS A 198 43.40 23.42 -30.57
C LYS A 198 43.93 24.87 -30.48
N PRO A 199 45.10 25.12 -29.86
CA PRO A 199 45.68 26.45 -29.84
C PRO A 199 45.93 26.90 -31.29
N LYS A 200 45.42 28.08 -31.65
CA LYS A 200 45.77 28.72 -32.92
C LYS A 200 47.28 28.98 -32.89
N LYS A 201 48.02 28.41 -33.85
CA LYS A 201 49.45 28.70 -34.01
C LYS A 201 49.63 30.21 -34.21
N PRO A 202 50.62 30.85 -33.55
CA PRO A 202 50.88 32.26 -33.77
C PRO A 202 51.34 32.47 -35.21
N HIS A 203 50.66 33.39 -35.90
CA HIS A 203 51.04 33.82 -37.24
C HIS A 203 52.33 34.64 -37.11
N LYS A 204 53.44 34.14 -37.66
CA LYS A 204 54.68 34.92 -37.78
C LYS A 204 54.43 36.07 -38.74
N ILE A 205 54.52 37.29 -38.24
CA ILE A 205 54.64 38.48 -39.09
C ILE A 205 56.12 38.60 -39.47
N THR A 206 56.43 38.37 -40.74
CA THR A 206 57.71 38.73 -41.33
C THR A 206 57.60 40.17 -41.83
N HIS A 207 58.43 41.05 -41.28
CA HIS A 207 58.85 42.30 -41.90
C HIS A 207 60.30 42.16 -42.35
#